data_AF-A0A2V6GDJ6-F1
#
_entry.id   AF-A0A2V6GDJ6-F1
#
_cell.length_a   1.000
_cell.length_b   1.000
_cell.length_c   1.000
_cell.angle_alpha   90.00
_cell.angle_beta   90.00
_cell.angle_gamma   90.00
#
_symmetry.space_group_name_H-M   'P 1'
#
loop_
_entity.id
_entity.type
_entity.pdbx_description
1 polymer ?
#
loop_
_entity_poly.entity_id
_entity_poly.type
_entity_poly.pdbx_seq_one_letter_code
_entity_poly.pdbx_strand_id
1 'polypeptide(L)'
;MTGKPGRRGDGTFGELVPAAVALTEKGMLVARGPIATIEIGAETKILAKAMIKQIDRVINDLVNQVNQFKRGGGNPICVAFVGINFAERYVSFEGKKKWPTDGKKYKHPIQEAARAEQRLNDKAQSAFDEFQILRFRATNAKPFPFEWVDLVRTEMEYSSILTRISREYDRRFA
;
A
#
# COMPACT_ATOMS: atom_id res chain seq x y z
N MET A 1 24.00 -2.77 -3.79
CA MET A 1 22.75 -3.57 -3.74
C MET A 1 21.72 -2.79 -2.95
N THR A 2 20.73 -2.26 -3.63
CA THR A 2 19.54 -1.65 -3.03
C THR A 2 18.52 -2.77 -2.78
N GLY A 3 18.48 -3.22 -1.54
CA GLY A 3 17.60 -4.30 -1.07
C GLY A 3 17.98 -4.66 0.34
N LYS A 4 17.35 -4.02 1.33
CA LYS A 4 17.62 -4.34 2.74
C LYS A 4 16.96 -5.68 3.09
N PRO A 5 17.62 -6.55 3.89
CA PRO A 5 16.98 -7.72 4.45
C PRO A 5 15.82 -7.26 5.36
N GLY A 6 14.59 -7.55 4.97
CA GLY A 6 13.49 -7.67 5.92
C GLY A 6 12.48 -6.53 6.05
N ARG A 7 12.34 -5.61 5.09
CA ARG A 7 11.11 -4.80 5.05
C ARG A 7 10.01 -5.56 4.29
N ARG A 8 8.88 -5.75 4.99
CA ARG A 8 7.65 -6.33 4.46
C ARG A 8 6.77 -5.16 4.00
N GLY A 9 6.44 -5.07 2.71
CA GLY A 9 5.41 -4.16 2.21
C GLY A 9 5.82 -3.20 1.09
N ASP A 10 7.09 -3.20 0.69
CA ASP A 10 7.62 -2.40 -0.42
C ASP A 10 7.92 -3.24 -1.67
N GLY A 11 7.53 -2.70 -2.83
CA GLY A 11 7.91 -3.21 -4.14
C GLY A 11 8.79 -2.17 -4.85
N THR A 12 9.98 -2.58 -5.27
CA THR A 12 10.90 -1.72 -6.02
C THR A 12 11.14 -2.30 -7.41
N PHE A 13 11.01 -1.45 -8.43
CA PHE A 13 11.29 -1.77 -9.82
C PHE A 13 12.41 -0.87 -10.31
N GLY A 14 13.24 -1.39 -11.20
CA GLY A 14 14.34 -0.67 -11.80
C GLY A 14 15.28 -1.59 -12.57
N GLU A 15 16.42 -1.05 -12.96
CA GLU A 15 17.39 -1.75 -13.78
C GLU A 15 18.03 -2.92 -13.03
N LEU A 16 18.03 -4.10 -13.64
CA LEU A 16 18.72 -5.28 -13.11
C LEU A 16 20.22 -4.99 -13.01
N VAL A 17 20.85 -5.36 -11.89
CA VAL A 17 22.32 -5.35 -11.81
C VAL A 17 22.88 -6.26 -12.90
N PRO A 18 23.75 -5.79 -13.82
CA PRO A 18 24.17 -6.58 -14.99
C PRO A 18 24.82 -7.94 -14.65
N ALA A 19 25.50 -8.03 -13.51
CA ALA A 19 26.14 -9.26 -13.04
C ALA A 19 25.18 -10.23 -12.33
N ALA A 20 23.91 -9.87 -12.15
CA ALA A 20 22.93 -10.67 -11.43
C ALA A 20 21.96 -11.36 -12.37
N VAL A 21 21.37 -12.46 -11.87
CA VAL A 21 20.31 -13.19 -12.58
C VAL A 21 18.96 -12.76 -12.01
N ALA A 22 18.05 -12.38 -12.90
CA ALA A 22 16.64 -12.19 -12.55
C ALA A 22 15.89 -13.53 -12.66
N LEU A 23 15.05 -13.84 -11.68
CA LEU A 23 14.26 -15.06 -11.62
C LEU A 23 12.78 -14.72 -11.78
N THR A 24 12.14 -15.31 -12.78
CA THR A 24 10.69 -15.22 -12.97
C THR A 24 10.03 -16.44 -12.36
N GLU A 25 9.33 -16.26 -11.23
CA GLU A 25 8.56 -17.33 -10.62
C GLU A 25 7.29 -17.62 -11.42
N LYS A 26 6.86 -18.89 -11.42
CA LYS A 26 5.62 -19.29 -12.11
C LYS A 26 4.43 -18.50 -11.58
N GLY A 27 3.72 -17.84 -12.49
CA GLY A 27 2.56 -17.00 -12.17
C GLY A 27 2.89 -15.53 -11.87
N MET A 28 4.17 -15.15 -11.84
CA MET A 28 4.59 -13.76 -11.71
C MET A 28 4.93 -13.19 -13.09
N LEU A 29 4.44 -11.97 -13.37
CA LEU A 29 4.72 -11.25 -14.62
C LEU A 29 6.02 -10.43 -14.57
N VAL A 30 6.58 -10.26 -13.37
CA VAL A 30 7.78 -9.45 -13.13
C VAL A 30 8.85 -10.35 -12.54
N ALA A 31 10.03 -10.33 -13.16
CA ALA A 31 11.20 -11.04 -12.67
C ALA A 31 11.74 -10.39 -11.38
N ARG A 32 12.29 -11.18 -10.47
CA ARG A 32 12.88 -10.69 -9.23
C ARG A 32 14.39 -10.86 -9.28
N GLY A 33 15.12 -9.80 -8.93
CA GLY A 33 16.57 -9.78 -8.86
C GLY A 33 17.04 -8.50 -8.18
N PRO A 34 18.33 -8.39 -7.84
CA PRO A 34 18.88 -7.16 -7.31
C PRO A 34 18.88 -6.08 -8.39
N ILE A 35 18.37 -4.90 -8.07
CA ILE A 35 18.35 -3.74 -8.97
C ILE A 35 19.51 -2.79 -8.64
N ALA A 36 19.99 -2.06 -9.65
CA ALA A 36 21.04 -1.06 -9.53
C ALA A 36 20.46 0.30 -9.10
N THR A 37 19.30 0.65 -9.65
CA THR A 37 18.57 1.90 -9.46
C THR A 37 17.12 1.60 -9.06
N ILE A 38 16.44 2.56 -8.43
CA ILE A 38 14.99 2.47 -8.19
C ILE A 38 14.33 3.43 -9.16
N GLU A 39 13.56 2.90 -10.12
CA GLU A 39 12.77 3.67 -11.08
C GLU A 39 11.34 3.87 -10.58
N ILE A 40 10.76 2.82 -9.97
CA ILE A 40 9.45 2.87 -9.33
C ILE A 40 9.57 2.28 -7.92
N GLY A 41 9.19 3.09 -6.92
CA GLY A 41 9.05 2.64 -5.53
C GLY A 41 7.58 2.62 -5.14
N ALA A 42 7.04 1.43 -4.89
CA ALA A 42 5.66 1.23 -4.47
C ALA A 42 5.58 0.78 -3.00
N GLU A 43 4.75 1.43 -2.20
CA GLU A 43 4.50 1.05 -0.81
C GLU A 43 3.01 0.73 -0.60
N THR A 44 2.72 -0.35 0.11
CA THR A 44 1.33 -0.74 0.41
C THR A 44 1.08 -0.85 1.91
N LYS A 45 0.03 -0.20 2.40
CA LYS A 45 -0.45 -0.31 3.78
C LYS A 45 -1.92 -0.73 3.82
N ILE A 46 -2.30 -1.52 4.81
CA ILE A 46 -3.69 -1.95 5.01
C ILE A 46 -4.12 -1.61 6.44
N LEU A 47 -5.16 -0.80 6.56
CA LEU A 47 -5.80 -0.41 7.81
C LEU A 47 -7.08 -1.22 8.02
N ALA A 48 -6.98 -2.29 8.80
CA ALA A 48 -8.07 -3.25 8.98
C ALA A 48 -9.05 -2.89 10.11
N LYS A 49 -8.55 -2.36 11.24
CA LYS A 49 -9.31 -1.99 12.45
C LYS A 49 -8.43 -1.12 13.37
N ALA A 50 -9.04 -0.38 14.30
CA ALA A 50 -8.34 0.45 15.29
C ALA A 50 -7.43 1.48 14.60
N MET A 51 -7.93 2.01 13.48
CA MET A 51 -7.12 2.71 12.49
C MET A 51 -6.57 4.00 13.06
N ILE A 52 -7.40 4.76 13.79
CA ILE A 52 -7.01 6.06 14.33
C ILE A 52 -5.90 5.90 15.37
N LYS A 53 -5.88 4.79 16.11
CA LYS A 53 -4.80 4.51 17.08
C LYS A 53 -3.45 4.28 16.40
N GLN A 54 -3.44 3.81 15.15
CA GLN A 54 -2.21 3.44 14.42
C GLN A 54 -1.85 4.45 13.31
N ILE A 55 -2.75 5.36 12.95
CA ILE A 55 -2.66 6.18 11.73
C ILE A 55 -1.39 7.04 11.67
N ASP A 56 -0.98 7.63 12.81
CA ASP A 56 0.20 8.50 12.83
C ASP A 56 1.49 7.69 12.59
N ARG A 57 1.56 6.44 13.09
CA ARG A 57 2.65 5.52 12.76
C ARG A 57 2.63 5.16 11.27
N VAL A 58 1.45 4.90 10.71
CA VAL A 58 1.30 4.50 9.31
C VAL A 58 1.72 5.62 8.36
N ILE A 59 1.33 6.86 8.66
CA ILE A 59 1.76 8.06 7.91
C ILE A 59 3.28 8.20 7.97
N ASN A 60 3.88 8.08 9.17
CA ASN A 60 5.32 8.14 9.32
C ASN A 60 6.03 7.03 8.53
N ASP A 61 5.51 5.81 8.55
CA ASP A 61 6.06 4.70 7.78
C ASP A 61 6.01 4.98 6.26
N LEU A 62 4.89 5.50 5.75
CA LEU A 62 4.70 5.88 4.34
C LEU A 62 5.70 6.96 3.90
N VAL A 63 5.76 8.09 4.62
CA VAL A 63 6.65 9.22 4.28
C VAL A 63 8.12 8.81 4.37
N ASN A 64 8.49 8.06 5.40
CA ASN A 64 9.86 7.57 5.54
C ASN A 64 10.25 6.57 4.45
N GLN A 65 9.28 5.85 3.88
CA GLN A 65 9.54 4.94 2.78
C GLN A 65 9.87 5.70 1.49
N VAL A 66 9.17 6.79 1.17
CA VAL A 66 9.54 7.68 0.05
C VAL A 66 10.99 8.17 0.21
N ASN A 67 11.37 8.56 1.43
CA ASN A 67 12.74 8.95 1.72
C ASN A 67 13.73 7.79 1.51
N GLN A 68 13.34 6.53 1.70
CA GLN A 68 14.20 5.39 1.36
C GLN A 68 14.30 5.18 -0.15
N PHE A 69 13.19 5.27 -0.90
CA PHE A 69 13.22 5.14 -2.36
C PHE A 69 14.18 6.16 -2.98
N LYS A 70 14.14 7.40 -2.50
CA LYS A 70 15.00 8.49 -3.00
C LYS A 70 16.48 8.39 -2.58
N ARG A 71 16.85 7.50 -1.63
CA ARG A 71 18.25 7.30 -1.20
C ARG A 71 19.08 6.49 -2.18
N GLY A 72 18.46 5.70 -3.06
CA GLY A 72 19.15 4.81 -4.01
C GLY A 72 19.85 5.54 -5.16
N GLY A 73 19.76 6.86 -5.25
CA GLY A 73 20.10 7.64 -6.43
C GLY A 73 18.95 7.65 -7.45
N GLY A 74 18.88 8.71 -8.26
CA GLY A 74 17.85 8.88 -9.29
C GLY A 74 16.60 9.65 -8.84
N ASN A 75 15.57 9.60 -9.68
CA ASN A 75 14.29 10.30 -9.50
C ASN A 75 13.10 9.32 -9.57
N PRO A 76 12.97 8.41 -8.58
CA PRO A 76 11.98 7.34 -8.62
C PRO A 76 10.55 7.89 -8.65
N ILE A 77 9.67 7.21 -9.38
CA ILE A 77 8.22 7.40 -9.28
C ILE A 77 7.76 6.71 -8.00
N CYS A 78 7.32 7.49 -7.02
CA CYS A 78 6.90 7.02 -5.71
C CYS A 78 5.38 6.83 -5.69
N VAL A 79 4.93 5.60 -5.48
CA VAL A 79 3.52 5.21 -5.52
C VAL A 79 3.09 4.64 -4.18
N ALA A 80 1.91 5.00 -3.70
CA ALA A 80 1.31 4.38 -2.53
C ALA A 80 -0.10 3.85 -2.78
N PHE A 81 -0.35 2.65 -2.26
CA PHE A 81 -1.68 2.06 -2.15
C PHE A 81 -2.02 1.86 -0.68
N VAL A 82 -3.05 2.53 -0.18
CA VAL A 82 -3.49 2.38 1.21
C VAL A 82 -4.89 1.81 1.26
N GLY A 83 -4.98 0.55 1.66
CA GLY A 83 -6.24 -0.13 1.93
C GLY A 83 -6.88 0.37 3.22
N ILE A 84 -8.14 0.79 3.15
CA ILE A 84 -8.93 1.18 4.33
C ILE A 84 -10.18 0.29 4.39
N ASN A 85 -10.34 -0.39 5.52
CA ASN A 85 -11.46 -1.28 5.72
C ASN A 85 -12.71 -0.53 6.22
N PHE A 86 -13.81 -0.65 5.49
CA PHE A 86 -15.13 -0.12 5.78
C PHE A 86 -16.10 -1.20 6.27
N ALA A 87 -15.60 -2.36 6.70
CA ALA A 87 -16.46 -3.40 7.27
C ALA A 87 -17.26 -2.89 8.48
N GLU A 88 -18.53 -3.25 8.53
CA GLU A 88 -19.44 -2.90 9.64
C GLU A 88 -19.12 -3.66 10.92
N ARG A 89 -18.45 -4.81 10.82
CA ARG A 89 -18.00 -5.61 11.96
C ARG A 89 -16.65 -6.22 11.67
N TYR A 90 -15.90 -6.51 12.74
CA TYR A 90 -14.58 -7.11 12.61
C TYR A 90 -14.22 -7.88 13.89
N VAL A 91 -13.51 -8.99 13.74
CA VAL A 91 -13.05 -9.80 14.87
C VAL A 91 -11.52 -9.75 14.91
N SER A 92 -10.98 -9.27 16.03
CA SER A 92 -9.54 -9.38 16.29
C SER A 92 -9.28 -10.71 16.99
N PHE A 93 -8.12 -11.31 16.70
CA PHE A 93 -7.70 -12.57 17.31
C PHE A 93 -6.40 -12.37 18.06
N GLU A 94 -6.33 -12.91 19.27
CA GLU A 94 -5.13 -12.92 20.11
C GLU A 94 -4.94 -14.34 20.64
N GLY A 95 -4.04 -15.09 19.99
CA GLY A 95 -3.98 -16.54 20.14
C GLY A 95 -5.34 -17.17 19.78
N LYS A 96 -5.95 -17.88 20.73
CA LYS A 96 -7.28 -18.49 20.56
C LYS A 96 -8.44 -17.53 20.92
N LYS A 97 -8.15 -16.37 21.50
CA LYS A 97 -9.16 -15.43 22.00
C LYS A 97 -9.70 -14.58 20.86
N LYS A 98 -11.02 -14.41 20.83
CA LYS A 98 -11.74 -13.57 19.85
C LYS A 98 -12.20 -12.28 20.53
N TRP A 99 -11.99 -11.17 19.84
CA TRP A 99 -12.35 -9.82 20.27
C TRP A 99 -13.20 -9.13 19.19
N PRO A 100 -14.50 -9.45 19.11
CA PRO A 100 -15.41 -8.82 18.16
C PRO A 100 -15.56 -7.32 18.47
N THR A 101 -15.77 -6.52 17.44
CA THR A 101 -16.19 -5.12 17.61
C THR A 101 -17.64 -5.03 18.07
N ASP A 102 -17.94 -4.01 18.87
CA ASP A 102 -19.27 -3.77 19.44
C ASP A 102 -19.85 -2.41 19.03
N GLY A 103 -19.10 -1.61 18.26
CA GLY A 103 -19.49 -0.27 17.80
C GLY A 103 -19.41 0.81 18.87
N LYS A 104 -19.09 0.44 20.11
CA LYS A 104 -19.03 1.30 21.30
C LYS A 104 -17.59 1.40 21.78
N LYS A 105 -17.17 0.51 22.69
CA LYS A 105 -15.81 0.45 23.24
C LYS A 105 -14.82 0.00 22.17
N TYR A 106 -15.23 -0.97 21.34
CA TYR A 106 -14.48 -1.49 20.21
C TYR A 106 -15.16 -1.06 18.92
N LYS A 107 -14.74 0.11 18.42
CA LYS A 107 -15.28 0.69 17.18
C LYS A 107 -15.21 -0.28 16.01
N HIS A 108 -16.27 -0.29 15.21
CA HIS A 108 -16.28 -0.96 13.93
C HIS A 108 -15.36 -0.21 12.95
N PRO A 109 -14.68 -0.91 12.02
CA PRO A 109 -13.81 -0.26 11.04
C PRO A 109 -14.47 0.93 10.33
N ILE A 110 -15.72 0.77 9.87
CA ILE A 110 -16.47 1.84 9.20
C ILE A 110 -16.60 3.14 10.01
N GLN A 111 -16.60 3.07 11.35
CA GLN A 111 -16.70 4.26 12.21
C GLN A 111 -15.41 5.08 12.27
N GLU A 112 -14.29 4.50 11.86
CA GLU A 112 -12.98 5.16 11.82
C GLU A 112 -12.52 5.48 10.39
N ALA A 113 -13.05 4.77 9.40
CA ALA A 113 -12.54 4.75 8.03
C ALA A 113 -12.44 6.13 7.38
N ALA A 114 -13.51 6.93 7.41
CA ALA A 114 -13.51 8.28 6.81
C ALA A 114 -12.47 9.21 7.44
N ARG A 115 -12.28 9.14 8.76
CA ARG A 115 -11.28 9.94 9.47
C ARG A 115 -9.86 9.46 9.19
N ALA A 116 -9.66 8.14 9.05
CA ALA A 116 -8.37 7.58 8.66
C ALA A 116 -7.98 8.02 7.24
N GLU A 117 -8.94 7.96 6.31
CA GLU A 117 -8.78 8.43 4.94
C GLU A 117 -8.39 9.91 4.87
N GLN A 118 -9.14 10.77 5.55
CA GLN A 118 -8.84 12.20 5.61
C GLN A 118 -7.41 12.46 6.12
N ARG A 119 -7.02 11.81 7.22
CA ARG A 119 -5.66 11.97 7.77
C ARG A 119 -4.56 11.52 6.82
N LEU A 120 -4.79 10.48 6.01
CA LEU A 120 -3.83 10.01 5.02
C LEU A 120 -3.70 11.00 3.87
N ASN A 121 -4.81 11.51 3.35
CA ASN A 121 -4.81 12.53 2.31
C ASN A 121 -4.10 13.81 2.79
N ASP A 122 -4.42 14.28 3.99
CA ASP A 122 -3.86 15.52 4.52
C ASP A 122 -2.35 15.46 4.79
N LYS A 123 -1.84 14.27 5.18
CA LYS A 123 -0.47 14.16 5.75
C LYS A 123 0.49 13.27 4.98
N ALA A 124 0.01 12.36 4.14
CA ALA A 124 0.86 11.41 3.42
C ALA A 124 0.80 11.59 1.90
N GLN A 125 -0.37 11.96 1.35
CA GLN A 125 -0.58 11.99 -0.11
C GLN A 125 0.46 12.83 -0.86
N SER A 126 0.78 14.02 -0.35
CA SER A 126 1.73 14.94 -0.99
C SER A 126 3.18 14.45 -1.04
N ALA A 127 3.51 13.37 -0.31
CA ALA A 127 4.85 12.78 -0.37
C ALA A 127 5.04 11.87 -1.60
N PHE A 128 3.97 11.44 -2.26
CA PHE A 128 4.01 10.48 -3.38
C PHE A 128 3.69 11.17 -4.71
N ASP A 129 4.22 10.62 -5.81
CA ASP A 129 3.81 11.01 -7.16
C ASP A 129 2.37 10.51 -7.44
N GLU A 130 2.05 9.31 -6.97
CA GLU A 130 0.71 8.73 -7.07
C GLU A 130 0.28 8.09 -5.74
N PHE A 131 -0.97 8.32 -5.36
CA PHE A 131 -1.50 7.88 -4.07
C PHE A 131 -2.95 7.44 -4.20
N GLN A 132 -3.23 6.17 -3.95
CA GLN A 132 -4.59 5.62 -4.00
C GLN A 132 -5.05 5.12 -2.64
N ILE A 133 -6.26 5.53 -2.25
CA ILE A 133 -6.99 4.91 -1.16
C ILE A 133 -7.87 3.79 -1.72
N LEU A 134 -7.58 2.56 -1.32
CA LEU A 134 -8.32 1.36 -1.68
C LEU A 134 -9.40 1.10 -0.62
N ARG A 135 -10.65 1.50 -0.89
CA ARG A 135 -11.77 1.36 0.05
C ARG A 135 -12.42 -0.01 -0.13
N PHE A 136 -12.28 -0.87 0.87
CA PHE A 136 -12.81 -2.24 0.82
C PHE A 136 -13.63 -2.56 2.07
N ARG A 137 -14.49 -3.59 2.01
CA ARG A 137 -15.06 -4.23 3.20
C ARG A 137 -14.57 -5.66 3.25
N ALA A 138 -13.87 -5.99 4.34
CA ALA A 138 -13.49 -7.37 4.61
C ALA A 138 -13.53 -7.68 6.10
N THR A 139 -13.78 -8.94 6.43
CA THR A 139 -13.73 -9.43 7.82
C THR A 139 -12.72 -10.55 7.96
N ASN A 140 -12.06 -10.61 9.12
CA ASN A 140 -11.10 -11.68 9.43
C ASN A 140 -11.78 -12.92 10.06
N ALA A 141 -13.07 -13.13 9.81
CA ALA A 141 -13.82 -14.27 10.29
C ALA A 141 -14.53 -14.95 9.11
N LYS A 142 -14.69 -16.28 9.16
CA LYS A 142 -15.45 -17.02 8.15
C LYS A 142 -16.83 -16.36 7.93
N PRO A 143 -17.28 -16.18 6.68
CA PRO A 143 -16.74 -16.76 5.44
C PRO A 143 -15.58 -15.98 4.76
N PHE A 144 -14.97 -15.01 5.45
CA PHE A 144 -13.95 -14.10 4.90
C PHE A 144 -14.44 -13.34 3.66
N PRO A 145 -15.62 -12.69 3.74
CA PRO A 145 -16.12 -11.91 2.62
C PRO A 145 -15.15 -10.75 2.33
N PHE A 146 -15.01 -10.44 1.06
CA PHE A 146 -14.29 -9.29 0.55
C PHE A 146 -15.12 -8.62 -0.54
N GLU A 147 -15.24 -7.31 -0.47
CA GLU A 147 -15.81 -6.49 -1.53
C GLU A 147 -15.14 -5.12 -1.57
N TRP A 148 -15.18 -4.47 -2.72
CA TRP A 148 -14.87 -3.05 -2.82
C TRP A 148 -16.07 -2.23 -2.34
N VAL A 149 -15.81 -1.13 -1.65
CA VAL A 149 -16.89 -0.19 -1.26
C VAL A 149 -17.59 0.35 -2.51
N ASP A 150 -16.81 0.64 -3.54
CA ASP A 150 -17.24 1.05 -4.88
C ASP A 150 -16.22 0.52 -5.89
N LEU A 151 -16.56 -0.57 -6.59
CA LEU A 151 -15.66 -1.22 -7.55
C LEU A 151 -15.36 -0.31 -8.73
N VAL A 152 -16.39 0.30 -9.33
CA VAL A 152 -16.25 1.12 -10.54
C VAL A 152 -15.31 2.29 -10.28
N ARG A 153 -15.51 2.99 -9.15
CA ARG A 153 -14.61 4.08 -8.75
C ARG A 153 -13.18 3.57 -8.52
N THR A 154 -13.02 2.44 -7.85
CA THR A 154 -11.70 1.85 -7.56
C THR A 154 -10.96 1.53 -8.86
N GLU A 155 -11.63 0.92 -9.83
CA GLU A 155 -11.08 0.58 -11.14
C GLU A 155 -10.71 1.82 -11.95
N MET A 156 -11.57 2.86 -11.94
CA MET A 156 -11.28 4.13 -12.62
C MET A 156 -10.06 4.84 -12.02
N GLU A 157 -10.00 4.95 -10.69
CA GLU A 157 -8.86 5.55 -9.99
C GLU A 157 -7.57 4.79 -10.31
N TYR A 158 -7.60 3.46 -10.19
CA TYR A 158 -6.44 2.59 -10.47
C TYR A 158 -5.96 2.71 -11.92
N SER A 159 -6.89 2.65 -12.89
CA SER A 159 -6.55 2.76 -14.32
C SER A 159 -5.95 4.12 -14.67
N SER A 160 -6.45 5.19 -14.02
CA SER A 160 -5.91 6.54 -14.20
C SER A 160 -4.48 6.66 -13.67
N ILE A 161 -4.19 6.03 -12.52
CA ILE A 161 -2.88 6.01 -11.90
C ILE A 161 -1.90 5.26 -12.79
N LEU A 162 -2.26 4.06 -13.28
CA LEU A 162 -1.42 3.29 -14.20
C LEU A 162 -1.06 4.10 -15.45
N THR A 163 -2.03 4.79 -16.04
CA THR A 163 -1.78 5.63 -17.24
C THR A 163 -0.78 6.75 -16.95
N ARG A 164 -0.88 7.41 -15.79
CA ARG A 164 0.05 8.49 -15.39
C ARG A 164 1.43 7.94 -15.03
N ILE A 165 1.50 6.80 -14.34
CA ILE A 165 2.78 6.12 -14.04
C ILE A 165 3.49 5.73 -15.33
N SER A 166 2.79 5.11 -16.29
CA SER A 166 3.41 4.74 -17.57
C SER A 166 3.97 5.96 -18.30
N ARG A 167 3.20 7.06 -18.36
CA ARG A 167 3.68 8.32 -18.97
C ARG A 167 4.88 8.90 -18.24
N GLU A 168 4.87 8.88 -16.91
CA GLU A 168 6.00 9.36 -16.10
C GLU A 168 7.23 8.47 -16.24
N TYR A 169 7.02 7.16 -16.43
CA TYR A 169 8.10 6.21 -16.67
C TYR A 169 8.80 6.52 -17.99
N ASP A 170 8.03 6.63 -19.09
CA ASP A 170 8.55 7.02 -20.40
C ASP A 170 9.27 8.36 -20.33
N ARG A 171 8.71 9.35 -19.62
CA ARG A 171 9.32 10.68 -19.49
C ARG A 171 10.64 10.67 -18.71
N ARG A 172 10.81 9.79 -17.72
CA ARG A 172 11.95 9.80 -16.80
C ARG A 172 13.08 8.85 -17.22
N PHE A 173 12.74 7.77 -17.94
CA PHE A 173 13.66 6.64 -18.13
C PHE A 173 13.74 6.11 -19.58
N ALA A 174 12.88 6.56 -20.51
CA ALA A 174 12.93 6.17 -21.93
C ALA A 174 13.69 7.17 -22.82
#